data_AF-A0A1S3E3N1-F1
#
_entry.id   AF-A0A1S3E3N1-F1
#
_cell.length_a   1.000
_cell.length_b   1.000
_cell.length_c   1.000
_cell.angle_alpha   90.00
_cell.angle_beta   90.00
_cell.angle_gamma   90.00
#
_symmetry.space_group_name_H-M   'P 1'
#
loop_
_entity.id
_entity.type
_entity.pdbx_description
1 polymer ?
#
loop_
_entity_poly.entity_id
_entity_poly.type
_entity_poly.pdbx_seq_one_letter_code
_entity_poly.pdbx_strand_id
1 'polypeptide(L)'
;MKFGSKEMVVFLQEATDGVGLQLELIWKYIRQPLIVPMLRVAVFICLTMSLMMLVEKVYAAIVISWVKLFGRKPEKVYKWESFEDDVEMGSSNYPMVLVQVPMYNEKEVYQLSIGAACGLTWPCDRIIIQILDDSTDPSIKELVELECHKWRSKGVNIKYEVRDNRNGYKAGALKEGMKHSYVKQCDYVAIFDADFQPESDFLLRTIPFLVNNPEIGLVQARWNFVNADECWMTRMQQMSLDYHFKVEQEVGSSTYAFFGFNGTAGVWRISALNEAGGWKDRTTVEDMDLAVRASLKGWKFLFLSNIQVKNELPSTLKAYRYQQHRWSCGPANLFRKMVMEIMTNNRVSLWKKIYVVYSFFFVRKITAHINTFVFYCLVLPTSVLVPEVFIPTWGIVYIPSIVTLLNAVGTPRSFYLVVFWVLFENTVALHRTKGTIIGLLGTRRVNEWIVTEKLGDALKVKGGDGKGLKKSQFRIGDRIYMLELLVGLYLLFCGTYDLMYGKNHFFLFIYLQSIAFLIMAFGYIGTFVPNP
;
A
#
# COMPACT_ATOMS: atom_id res chain seq x y z
N MET A 1 13.06 71.30 0.92
CA MET A 1 14.19 70.36 0.79
C MET A 1 13.77 69.24 -0.15
N LYS A 2 14.24 69.26 -1.41
CA LYS A 2 14.03 68.14 -2.34
C LYS A 2 15.13 67.11 -2.03
N PHE A 3 14.79 66.02 -1.36
CA PHE A 3 15.70 64.88 -1.24
C PHE A 3 16.00 64.38 -2.66
N GLY A 4 17.28 64.37 -3.04
CA GLY A 4 17.70 63.88 -4.35
C GLY A 4 17.47 62.37 -4.42
N SER A 5 17.01 61.87 -5.57
CA SER A 5 16.72 60.44 -5.79
C SER A 5 17.88 59.50 -5.41
N LYS A 6 19.13 59.99 -5.37
CA LYS A 6 20.31 59.22 -4.91
C LYS A 6 20.38 59.04 -3.39
N GLU A 7 20.00 60.04 -2.59
CA GLU A 7 20.04 59.95 -1.12
C GLU A 7 18.95 59.01 -0.58
N MET A 8 17.78 58.98 -1.24
CA MET A 8 16.70 58.06 -0.88
C MET A 8 17.08 56.60 -1.19
N VAL A 9 17.85 56.35 -2.26
CA VAL A 9 18.36 55.01 -2.59
C VAL A 9 19.43 54.56 -1.59
N VAL A 10 20.35 55.45 -1.20
CA VAL A 10 21.36 55.14 -0.17
C VAL A 10 20.72 54.88 1.18
N PHE A 11 19.71 55.66 1.58
CA PHE A 11 18.99 55.47 2.84
C PHE A 11 18.16 54.17 2.85
N LEU A 12 17.51 53.83 1.73
CA LEU A 12 16.83 52.55 1.58
C LEU A 12 17.81 51.37 1.64
N GLN A 13 19.00 51.53 1.05
CA GLN A 13 20.06 50.52 1.05
C GLN A 13 20.66 50.30 2.44
N GLU A 14 21.01 51.38 3.16
CA GLU A 14 21.46 51.32 4.57
C GLU A 14 20.38 50.78 5.51
N ALA A 15 19.10 51.08 5.28
CA ALA A 15 17.99 50.53 6.04
C ALA A 15 17.81 49.02 5.77
N THR A 16 17.93 48.56 4.52
CA THR A 16 17.96 47.11 4.20
C THR A 16 19.18 46.40 4.78
N ASP A 17 20.34 47.03 4.78
CA ASP A 17 21.58 46.47 5.34
C ASP A 17 21.50 46.37 6.86
N GLY A 18 20.90 47.36 7.54
CA GLY A 18 20.67 47.37 8.98
C GLY A 18 19.65 46.31 9.43
N VAL A 19 18.56 46.12 8.69
CA VAL A 19 17.58 45.05 8.95
C VAL A 19 18.19 43.67 8.67
N GLY A 20 19.00 43.55 7.61
CA GLY A 20 19.74 42.33 7.28
C GLY A 20 20.71 41.92 8.39
N LEU A 21 21.52 42.85 8.91
CA LEU A 21 22.43 42.62 10.02
C LEU A 21 21.70 42.22 11.31
N GLN A 22 20.57 42.87 11.61
CA GLN A 22 19.75 42.50 12.77
C GLN A 22 19.15 41.10 12.63
N LEU A 23 18.67 40.73 11.44
CA LEU A 23 18.18 39.38 11.15
C LEU A 23 19.28 38.33 11.22
N GLU A 24 20.49 38.62 10.73
CA GLU A 24 21.64 37.73 10.86
C GLU A 24 22.08 37.53 12.32
N LEU A 25 22.07 38.60 13.12
CA LEU A 25 22.35 38.52 14.55
C LEU A 25 21.29 37.68 15.27
N ILE A 26 20.01 37.97 15.08
CA ILE A 26 18.89 37.21 15.66
C ILE A 26 18.98 35.73 15.23
N TRP A 27 19.24 35.47 13.94
CA TRP A 27 19.47 34.12 13.42
C TRP A 27 20.62 33.45 14.15
N LYS A 28 21.78 34.10 14.31
CA LYS A 28 22.94 33.55 15.02
C LYS A 28 22.64 33.27 16.50
N TYR A 29 21.92 34.16 17.18
CA TYR A 29 21.53 34.01 18.59
C TYR A 29 20.49 32.91 18.84
N ILE A 30 19.57 32.66 17.91
CA ILE A 30 18.58 31.57 18.01
C ILE A 30 19.17 30.24 17.51
N ARG A 31 19.98 30.29 16.44
CA ARG A 31 20.50 29.10 15.75
C ARG A 31 21.35 28.23 16.66
N GLN A 32 22.32 28.83 17.35
CA GLN A 32 23.28 28.09 18.16
C GLN A 32 22.65 27.37 19.38
N PRO A 33 21.86 28.04 20.24
CA PRO A 33 21.31 27.38 21.43
C PRO A 33 20.07 26.53 21.16
N LEU A 34 19.31 26.77 20.08
CA LEU A 34 18.03 26.11 19.84
C LEU A 34 18.03 25.23 18.57
N ILE A 35 18.31 25.81 17.41
CA ILE A 35 18.15 25.10 16.12
C ILE A 35 19.19 23.99 15.96
N VAL A 36 20.45 24.26 16.23
CA VAL A 36 21.56 23.30 16.11
C VAL A 36 21.31 22.04 16.97
N PRO A 37 21.05 22.12 18.29
CA PRO A 37 20.82 20.92 19.09
C PRO A 37 19.55 20.17 18.66
N MET A 38 18.45 20.87 18.34
CA MET A 38 17.23 20.22 17.86
C MET A 38 17.47 19.46 16.55
N LEU A 39 18.19 20.07 15.61
CA LEU A 39 18.49 19.46 14.32
C LEU A 39 19.48 18.29 14.47
N ARG A 40 20.47 18.37 15.37
CA ARG A 40 21.36 17.23 15.69
C ARG A 40 20.58 16.05 16.26
N VAL A 41 19.63 16.29 17.16
CA VAL A 41 18.75 15.24 17.69
C VAL A 41 17.88 14.65 16.56
N ALA A 42 17.30 15.49 15.70
CA ALA A 42 16.52 15.03 14.55
C ALA A 42 17.34 14.17 13.58
N VAL A 43 18.58 14.58 13.28
CA VAL A 43 19.54 13.80 12.47
C VAL A 43 19.82 12.47 13.14
N PHE A 44 20.15 12.45 14.44
CA PHE A 44 20.41 11.22 15.17
C PHE A 44 19.22 10.25 15.09
N ILE A 45 18.01 10.72 15.35
CA ILE A 45 16.78 9.91 15.25
C ILE A 45 16.60 9.35 13.83
N CYS A 46 16.74 10.19 12.80
CA CYS A 46 16.60 9.76 11.40
C CYS A 46 17.66 8.73 11.00
N LEU A 47 18.91 8.89 11.47
CA LEU A 47 19.98 7.93 11.21
C LEU A 47 19.72 6.60 11.90
N THR A 48 19.23 6.60 13.15
CA THR A 48 18.81 5.38 13.84
C THR A 48 17.67 4.67 13.09
N MET A 49 16.64 5.42 12.68
CA MET A 49 15.52 4.88 11.90
C MET A 49 15.99 4.31 10.55
N SER A 50 16.92 4.99 9.89
CA SER A 50 17.53 4.54 8.62
C SER A 50 18.32 3.24 8.80
N LEU A 51 19.07 3.12 9.91
CA LEU A 51 19.79 1.89 10.24
C LEU A 51 18.82 0.72 10.53
N MET A 52 17.73 0.98 11.28
CA MET A 52 16.70 -0.03 11.52
C MET A 52 16.08 -0.54 10.21
N MET A 53 15.78 0.37 9.27
CA MET A 53 15.29 0.01 7.94
C MET A 53 16.32 -0.81 7.17
N LEU A 54 17.60 -0.42 7.17
CA LEU A 54 18.67 -1.16 6.51
C LEU A 54 18.75 -2.59 7.05
N VAL A 55 18.77 -2.76 8.37
CA VAL A 55 18.84 -4.08 9.02
C VAL A 55 17.68 -4.97 8.57
N GLU A 56 16.44 -4.46 8.57
CA GLU A 56 15.28 -5.21 8.09
C GLU A 56 15.40 -5.61 6.60
N LYS A 57 15.87 -4.70 5.74
CA LYS A 57 16.01 -4.97 4.31
C LYS A 57 17.11 -5.99 4.04
N VAL A 58 18.26 -5.88 4.71
CA VAL A 58 19.37 -6.84 4.60
C VAL A 58 18.94 -8.20 5.15
N TYR A 59 18.26 -8.24 6.29
CA TYR A 59 17.71 -9.47 6.85
C TYR A 59 16.75 -10.16 5.86
N ALA A 60 15.78 -9.42 5.31
CA ALA A 60 14.85 -9.95 4.33
C ALA A 60 15.55 -10.47 3.07
N ALA A 61 16.58 -9.74 2.59
CA ALA A 61 17.40 -10.15 1.45
C ALA A 61 18.18 -11.45 1.72
N ILE A 62 18.74 -11.62 2.91
CA ILE A 62 19.42 -12.86 3.32
C ILE A 62 18.43 -14.03 3.35
N VAL A 63 17.27 -13.84 4.00
CA VAL A 63 16.25 -14.90 4.12
C VAL A 63 15.72 -15.31 2.76
N ILE A 64 15.34 -14.37 1.89
CA ILE A 64 14.80 -14.71 0.57
C ILE A 64 15.85 -15.39 -0.31
N SER A 65 17.12 -14.95 -0.21
CA SER A 65 18.22 -15.60 -0.92
C SER A 65 18.41 -17.03 -0.42
N TRP A 66 18.36 -17.25 0.89
CA TRP A 66 18.40 -18.59 1.49
C TRP A 66 17.25 -19.47 1.01
N VAL A 67 16.01 -18.98 1.08
CA VAL A 67 14.81 -19.73 0.63
C VAL A 67 14.96 -20.16 -0.84
N LYS A 68 15.44 -19.26 -1.70
CA LYS A 68 15.65 -19.54 -3.13
C LYS A 68 16.82 -20.49 -3.39
N LEU A 69 17.97 -20.28 -2.76
CA LEU A 69 19.17 -21.12 -2.93
C LEU A 69 18.93 -22.57 -2.50
N PHE A 70 18.20 -22.78 -1.40
CA PHE A 70 17.86 -24.12 -0.92
C PHE A 70 16.56 -24.68 -1.50
N GLY A 71 15.94 -23.97 -2.45
CA GLY A 71 14.73 -24.41 -3.14
C GLY A 71 13.58 -24.79 -2.20
N ARG A 72 13.43 -24.07 -1.08
CA ARG A 72 12.37 -24.26 -0.07
C ARG A 72 11.04 -23.73 -0.60
N LYS A 73 10.50 -24.41 -1.61
CA LYS A 73 9.18 -24.09 -2.16
C LYS A 73 8.08 -24.49 -1.19
N PRO A 74 6.94 -23.77 -1.16
CA PRO A 74 5.76 -24.15 -0.37
C PRO A 74 5.40 -25.64 -0.47
N GLU A 75 5.42 -26.21 -1.66
CA GLU A 75 5.08 -27.60 -1.98
C GLU A 75 6.04 -28.62 -1.35
N LYS A 76 7.26 -28.21 -0.94
CA LYS A 76 8.23 -29.07 -0.24
C LYS A 76 8.15 -28.95 1.28
N VAL A 77 7.64 -27.83 1.77
CA VAL A 77 7.57 -27.52 3.21
C VAL A 77 6.21 -27.96 3.78
N TYR A 78 5.16 -27.79 3.01
CA TYR A 78 3.79 -28.15 3.35
C TYR A 78 3.30 -29.25 2.43
N LYS A 79 2.41 -30.10 2.96
CA LYS A 79 1.80 -31.15 2.16
C LYS A 79 0.91 -30.53 1.09
N TRP A 80 1.12 -30.91 -0.15
CA TRP A 80 0.29 -30.49 -1.28
C TRP A 80 0.01 -31.72 -2.14
N GLU A 81 -1.25 -32.11 -2.18
CA GLU A 81 -1.74 -33.23 -2.97
C GLU A 81 -2.98 -32.75 -3.71
N SER A 82 -2.97 -32.84 -5.04
CA SER A 82 -4.12 -32.44 -5.85
C SER A 82 -5.32 -33.32 -5.52
N PHE A 83 -6.52 -32.75 -5.62
CA PHE A 83 -7.73 -33.56 -5.60
C PHE A 83 -7.75 -34.41 -6.87
N GLU A 84 -7.72 -35.73 -6.68
CA GLU A 84 -8.01 -36.69 -7.75
C GLU A 84 -9.51 -36.97 -7.75
N ASP A 85 -10.04 -37.24 -8.95
CA ASP A 85 -11.42 -37.68 -9.11
C ASP A 85 -11.54 -39.10 -8.56
N ASP A 86 -11.84 -39.18 -7.27
CA ASP A 86 -12.15 -40.42 -6.59
C ASP A 86 -13.48 -40.97 -7.13
N VAL A 87 -13.44 -42.16 -7.72
CA VAL A 87 -14.62 -42.78 -8.35
C VAL A 87 -15.72 -43.08 -7.32
N GLU A 88 -15.36 -43.35 -6.07
CA GLU A 88 -16.30 -43.67 -4.99
C GLU A 88 -16.85 -42.41 -4.31
N MET A 89 -16.01 -41.40 -4.07
CA MET A 89 -16.43 -40.15 -3.43
C MET A 89 -16.96 -39.09 -4.41
N GLY A 90 -16.59 -39.13 -5.69
CA GLY A 90 -16.97 -38.14 -6.69
C GLY A 90 -16.68 -36.69 -6.23
N SER A 91 -17.64 -35.79 -6.39
CA SER A 91 -17.51 -34.39 -5.93
C SER A 91 -17.37 -34.26 -4.41
N SER A 92 -17.70 -35.29 -3.62
CA SER A 92 -17.63 -35.20 -2.16
C SER A 92 -16.23 -35.20 -1.58
N ASN A 93 -15.23 -35.56 -2.38
CA ASN A 93 -13.82 -35.39 -2.02
C ASN A 93 -13.41 -33.90 -1.95
N TYR A 94 -14.17 -33.00 -2.60
CA TYR A 94 -13.89 -31.58 -2.61
C TYR A 94 -14.60 -30.88 -1.43
N PRO A 95 -13.90 -30.08 -0.62
CA PRO A 95 -14.54 -29.29 0.43
C PRO A 95 -15.47 -28.23 -0.15
N MET A 96 -16.41 -27.78 0.68
CA MET A 96 -17.32 -26.70 0.29
C MET A 96 -16.61 -25.35 0.37
N VAL A 97 -16.66 -24.57 -0.71
CA VAL A 97 -15.95 -23.30 -0.84
C VAL A 97 -16.92 -22.15 -1.09
N LEU A 98 -16.81 -21.11 -0.26
CA LEU A 98 -17.44 -19.83 -0.51
C LEU A 98 -16.47 -18.91 -1.26
N VAL A 99 -16.92 -18.21 -2.31
CA VAL A 99 -16.16 -17.15 -2.97
C VAL A 99 -16.91 -15.84 -2.76
N GLN A 100 -16.33 -14.92 -2.00
CA GLN A 100 -16.93 -13.61 -1.72
C GLN A 100 -16.34 -12.53 -2.62
N VAL A 101 -17.21 -11.77 -3.26
CA VAL A 101 -16.86 -10.61 -4.09
C VAL A 101 -17.63 -9.38 -3.59
N PRO A 102 -17.05 -8.55 -2.72
CA PRO A 102 -17.65 -7.29 -2.31
C PRO A 102 -17.57 -6.25 -3.43
N MET A 103 -18.68 -5.56 -3.69
CA MET A 103 -18.82 -4.55 -4.74
C MET A 103 -19.40 -3.24 -4.20
N TYR A 104 -18.95 -2.10 -4.74
CA TYR A 104 -19.50 -0.79 -4.43
C TYR A 104 -19.33 0.18 -5.61
N ASN A 105 -20.41 0.39 -6.38
CA ASN A 105 -20.44 1.28 -7.55
C ASN A 105 -19.37 0.95 -8.61
N GLU A 106 -19.05 -0.33 -8.81
CA GLU A 106 -17.96 -0.82 -9.65
C GLU A 106 -18.41 -1.09 -11.10
N LYS A 107 -18.85 -0.04 -11.79
CA LYS A 107 -19.47 -0.13 -13.13
C LYS A 107 -18.53 -0.69 -14.20
N GLU A 108 -17.25 -0.39 -14.12
CA GLU A 108 -16.27 -0.71 -15.16
C GLU A 108 -15.78 -2.15 -15.08
N VAL A 109 -15.86 -2.77 -13.90
CA VAL A 109 -15.19 -4.06 -13.62
C VAL A 109 -16.13 -5.18 -13.18
N TYR A 110 -17.41 -4.91 -12.87
CA TYR A 110 -18.33 -5.93 -12.34
C TYR A 110 -18.44 -7.18 -13.22
N GLN A 111 -18.55 -7.04 -14.55
CA GLN A 111 -18.69 -8.18 -15.47
C GLN A 111 -17.46 -9.08 -15.46
N LEU A 112 -16.27 -8.47 -15.49
CA LEU A 112 -15.00 -9.19 -15.50
C LEU A 112 -14.79 -9.92 -14.17
N SER A 113 -15.09 -9.27 -13.05
CA SER A 113 -14.93 -9.86 -11.72
C SER A 113 -15.91 -11.00 -11.45
N ILE A 114 -17.21 -10.80 -11.72
CA ILE A 114 -18.21 -11.87 -11.59
C ILE A 114 -17.87 -13.02 -12.52
N GLY A 115 -17.51 -12.72 -13.77
CA GLY A 115 -17.13 -13.73 -14.76
C GLY A 115 -15.90 -14.55 -14.33
N ALA A 116 -14.87 -13.91 -13.77
CA ALA A 116 -13.68 -14.61 -13.27
C ALA A 116 -14.00 -15.48 -12.05
N ALA A 117 -14.82 -15.00 -11.10
CA ALA A 117 -15.25 -15.78 -9.95
C ALA A 117 -16.12 -16.98 -10.36
N CYS A 118 -17.06 -16.80 -11.28
CA CYS A 118 -17.90 -17.88 -11.80
C CYS A 118 -17.14 -18.86 -12.73
N GLY A 119 -15.99 -18.45 -13.26
CA GLY A 119 -15.13 -19.26 -14.11
C GLY A 119 -14.11 -20.13 -13.35
N LEU A 120 -14.13 -20.12 -12.02
CA LEU A 120 -13.25 -20.96 -11.20
C LEU A 120 -13.58 -22.45 -11.40
N THR A 121 -12.54 -23.25 -11.64
CA THR A 121 -12.64 -24.70 -11.76
C THR A 121 -12.80 -25.32 -10.37
N TRP A 122 -14.03 -25.71 -10.05
CA TRP A 122 -14.40 -26.45 -8.83
C TRP A 122 -15.73 -27.17 -9.09
N PRO A 123 -16.04 -28.30 -8.43
CA PRO A 123 -17.35 -28.93 -8.60
C PRO A 123 -18.49 -27.96 -8.29
N CYS A 124 -19.48 -27.88 -9.18
CA CYS A 124 -20.54 -26.87 -9.13
C CYS A 124 -21.43 -26.97 -7.87
N ASP A 125 -21.55 -28.16 -7.31
CA ASP A 125 -22.22 -28.46 -6.04
C ASP A 125 -21.35 -28.16 -4.81
N ARG A 126 -20.05 -27.93 -5.00
CA ARG A 126 -19.06 -27.67 -3.94
C ARG A 126 -18.56 -26.23 -3.88
N ILE A 127 -19.07 -25.34 -4.73
CA ILE A 127 -18.73 -23.92 -4.76
C ILE A 127 -19.98 -23.04 -4.63
N ILE A 128 -19.86 -21.94 -3.91
CA ILE A 128 -20.89 -20.90 -3.80
C ILE A 128 -20.23 -19.57 -4.11
N ILE A 129 -20.69 -18.87 -5.14
CA ILE A 129 -20.26 -17.51 -5.45
C ILE A 129 -21.20 -16.54 -4.74
N GLN A 130 -20.70 -15.68 -3.87
CA GLN A 130 -21.46 -14.69 -3.13
C GLN A 130 -21.01 -13.29 -3.53
N ILE A 131 -21.88 -12.58 -4.27
CA ILE A 131 -21.71 -11.18 -4.60
C ILE A 131 -22.35 -10.36 -3.49
N LEU A 132 -21.54 -9.52 -2.83
CA LEU A 132 -21.96 -8.64 -1.73
C LEU A 132 -22.01 -7.21 -2.25
N ASP A 133 -23.19 -6.76 -2.66
CA ASP A 133 -23.35 -5.48 -3.34
C ASP A 133 -23.85 -4.39 -2.39
N ASP A 134 -22.94 -3.46 -2.08
CA ASP A 134 -23.18 -2.28 -1.25
C ASP A 134 -23.49 -1.02 -2.08
N SER A 135 -23.64 -1.17 -3.41
CA SER A 135 -23.81 -0.04 -4.34
C SER A 135 -25.01 0.83 -3.99
N THR A 136 -24.81 2.14 -4.09
CA THR A 136 -25.85 3.15 -3.85
C THR A 136 -26.45 3.69 -5.14
N ASP A 137 -25.80 3.48 -6.29
CA ASP A 137 -26.34 3.81 -7.60
C ASP A 137 -27.31 2.70 -8.06
N PRO A 138 -28.60 3.00 -8.23
CA PRO A 138 -29.59 2.02 -8.66
C PRO A 138 -29.28 1.39 -10.02
N SER A 139 -28.69 2.16 -10.95
CA SER A 139 -28.38 1.67 -12.29
C SER A 139 -27.25 0.64 -12.27
N ILE A 140 -26.23 0.85 -11.42
CA ILE A 140 -25.14 -0.11 -11.25
C ILE A 140 -25.66 -1.37 -10.55
N LYS A 141 -26.50 -1.20 -9.53
CA LYS A 141 -27.12 -2.31 -8.81
C LYS A 141 -27.89 -3.26 -9.73
N GLU A 142 -28.72 -2.70 -10.61
CA GLU A 142 -29.46 -3.46 -11.63
C GLU A 142 -28.54 -4.23 -12.57
N LEU A 143 -27.44 -3.61 -13.02
CA LEU A 143 -26.44 -4.27 -13.89
C LEU A 143 -25.77 -5.46 -13.20
N VAL A 144 -25.38 -5.31 -11.93
CA VAL A 144 -24.76 -6.39 -11.14
C VAL A 144 -25.75 -7.53 -10.93
N GLU A 145 -27.00 -7.23 -10.57
CA GLU A 145 -28.06 -8.23 -10.40
C GLU A 145 -28.36 -9.00 -11.69
N LEU A 146 -28.42 -8.31 -12.83
CA LEU A 146 -28.64 -8.91 -14.14
C LEU A 146 -27.50 -9.87 -14.53
N GLU A 147 -26.24 -9.49 -14.29
CA GLU A 147 -25.10 -10.38 -14.55
C GLU A 147 -25.14 -11.61 -13.62
N CYS A 148 -25.51 -11.44 -12.35
CA CYS A 148 -25.71 -12.57 -11.44
C CYS A 148 -26.82 -13.51 -11.93
N HIS A 149 -27.94 -12.96 -12.41
CA HIS A 149 -29.05 -13.76 -12.97
C HIS A 149 -28.60 -14.56 -14.19
N LYS A 150 -27.81 -13.96 -15.09
CA LYS A 150 -27.24 -14.62 -16.27
C LYS A 150 -26.30 -15.77 -15.93
N TRP A 151 -25.50 -15.68 -14.86
CA TRP A 151 -24.68 -16.80 -14.40
C TRP A 151 -25.50 -17.87 -13.70
N ARG A 152 -26.52 -17.48 -12.93
CA ARG A 152 -27.47 -18.41 -12.32
C ARG A 152 -28.22 -19.24 -13.36
N SER A 153 -28.66 -18.63 -14.47
CA SER A 153 -29.33 -19.35 -15.56
C SER A 153 -28.42 -20.35 -16.29
N LYS A 154 -27.10 -20.24 -16.14
CA LYS A 154 -26.11 -21.22 -16.64
C LYS A 154 -25.84 -22.35 -15.64
N GLY A 155 -26.55 -22.40 -14.51
CA GLY A 155 -26.38 -23.43 -13.48
C GLY A 155 -25.28 -23.12 -12.45
N VAL A 156 -24.67 -21.92 -12.48
CA VAL A 156 -23.70 -21.53 -11.45
C VAL A 156 -24.42 -21.21 -10.13
N ASN A 157 -23.91 -21.74 -9.03
CA ASN A 157 -24.43 -21.46 -7.70
C ASN A 157 -23.99 -20.07 -7.20
N ILE A 158 -24.61 -19.02 -7.75
CA ILE A 158 -24.36 -17.62 -7.42
C ILE A 158 -25.48 -17.00 -6.58
N LYS A 159 -25.09 -16.33 -5.50
CA LYS A 159 -25.94 -15.58 -4.56
C LYS A 159 -25.63 -14.09 -4.71
N TYR A 160 -26.68 -13.31 -4.92
CA TYR A 160 -26.61 -11.85 -4.98
C TYR A 160 -27.22 -11.35 -3.68
N GLU A 161 -26.40 -10.75 -2.82
CA GLU A 161 -26.79 -10.34 -1.48
C GLU A 161 -26.57 -8.84 -1.32
N VAL A 162 -27.59 -8.17 -0.79
CA VAL A 162 -27.59 -6.72 -0.55
C VAL A 162 -28.00 -6.48 0.90
N ARG A 163 -27.51 -5.39 1.48
CA ARG A 163 -27.89 -4.94 2.83
C ARG A 163 -28.40 -3.51 2.82
N ASP A 164 -29.23 -3.18 3.81
CA ASP A 164 -29.91 -1.88 3.90
C ASP A 164 -29.05 -0.75 4.50
N ASN A 165 -27.80 -1.04 4.89
CA ASN A 165 -26.90 -0.07 5.49
C ASN A 165 -25.45 -0.32 5.05
N ARG A 166 -24.62 0.72 5.08
CA ARG A 166 -23.19 0.64 4.74
C ARG A 166 -22.27 0.71 5.95
N ASN A 167 -22.75 0.32 7.13
CA ASN A 167 -21.96 0.38 8.36
C ASN A 167 -20.75 -0.56 8.23
N GLY A 168 -19.56 -0.05 8.53
CA GLY A 168 -18.32 -0.80 8.43
C GLY A 168 -17.83 -1.10 7.00
N TYR A 169 -18.44 -0.50 5.97
CA TYR A 169 -18.02 -0.63 4.55
C TYR A 169 -17.79 -2.11 4.16
N LYS A 170 -16.69 -2.41 3.46
CA LYS A 170 -16.29 -3.77 3.04
C LYS A 170 -16.29 -4.77 4.20
N ALA A 171 -15.76 -4.40 5.37
CA ALA A 171 -15.73 -5.27 6.54
C ALA A 171 -17.14 -5.67 7.00
N GLY A 172 -18.07 -4.71 6.98
CA GLY A 172 -19.47 -4.93 7.29
C GLY A 172 -20.16 -5.83 6.27
N ALA A 173 -19.93 -5.60 4.97
CA ALA A 173 -20.47 -6.44 3.90
C ALA A 173 -20.00 -7.90 4.03
N LEU A 174 -18.69 -8.12 4.20
CA LEU A 174 -18.12 -9.46 4.42
C LEU A 174 -18.69 -10.12 5.69
N LYS A 175 -18.86 -9.35 6.77
CA LYS A 175 -19.43 -9.84 8.04
C LYS A 175 -20.88 -10.30 7.89
N GLU A 176 -21.73 -9.51 7.24
CA GLU A 176 -23.13 -9.89 6.98
C GLU A 176 -23.19 -11.09 6.03
N GLY A 177 -22.35 -11.10 5.00
CA GLY A 177 -22.23 -12.21 4.05
C GLY A 177 -21.96 -13.56 4.73
N MET A 178 -21.15 -13.58 5.80
CA MET A 178 -20.85 -14.80 6.56
C MET A 178 -22.02 -15.33 7.41
N LYS A 179 -23.12 -14.56 7.59
CA LYS A 179 -24.26 -14.98 8.44
C LYS A 179 -25.29 -15.82 7.70
N HIS A 180 -25.26 -15.84 6.37
CA HIS A 180 -26.23 -16.59 5.58
C HIS A 180 -26.17 -18.08 5.89
N SER A 181 -27.32 -18.75 5.91
CA SER A 181 -27.43 -20.16 6.34
C SER A 181 -26.56 -21.10 5.50
N TYR A 182 -26.46 -20.87 4.19
CA TYR A 182 -25.64 -21.66 3.28
C TYR A 182 -24.13 -21.52 3.55
N VAL A 183 -23.66 -20.48 4.24
CA VAL A 183 -22.23 -20.35 4.58
C VAL A 183 -21.81 -21.37 5.62
N LYS A 184 -22.75 -21.85 6.46
CA LYS A 184 -22.48 -22.85 7.50
C LYS A 184 -22.00 -24.19 6.96
N GLN A 185 -22.27 -24.47 5.68
CA GLN A 185 -21.80 -25.69 5.02
C GLN A 185 -20.41 -25.54 4.41
N CYS A 186 -19.84 -24.33 4.39
CA CYS A 186 -18.54 -24.04 3.77
C CYS A 186 -17.39 -24.25 4.75
N ASP A 187 -16.29 -24.83 4.27
CA ASP A 187 -15.06 -25.04 5.02
C ASP A 187 -14.08 -23.87 4.82
N TYR A 188 -14.08 -23.31 3.61
CA TYR A 188 -13.16 -22.28 3.16
C TYR A 188 -13.89 -21.10 2.53
N VAL A 189 -13.29 -19.90 2.65
CA VAL A 189 -13.75 -18.69 1.98
C VAL A 189 -12.61 -18.02 1.21
N ALA A 190 -12.77 -17.90 -0.11
CA ALA A 190 -11.92 -17.11 -0.99
C ALA A 190 -12.50 -15.69 -1.12
N ILE A 191 -11.63 -14.68 -1.12
CA ILE A 191 -12.06 -13.27 -1.16
C ILE A 191 -11.39 -12.59 -2.33
N PHE A 192 -12.19 -11.94 -3.19
CA PHE A 192 -11.71 -11.17 -4.33
C PHE A 192 -12.38 -9.80 -4.35
N ASP A 193 -11.60 -8.73 -4.38
CA ASP A 193 -12.11 -7.39 -4.67
C ASP A 193 -12.65 -7.31 -6.11
N ALA A 194 -13.52 -6.34 -6.37
CA ALA A 194 -14.23 -6.20 -7.64
C ALA A 194 -13.31 -5.94 -8.86
N ASP A 195 -12.04 -5.59 -8.67
CA ASP A 195 -11.06 -5.45 -9.75
C ASP A 195 -10.15 -6.69 -9.93
N PHE A 196 -10.36 -7.75 -9.14
CA PHE A 196 -9.55 -8.97 -9.18
C PHE A 196 -10.14 -10.02 -10.11
N GLN A 197 -9.24 -10.63 -10.90
CA GLN A 197 -9.57 -11.68 -11.85
C GLN A 197 -8.67 -12.90 -11.56
N PRO A 198 -9.12 -13.86 -10.74
CA PRO A 198 -8.39 -15.11 -10.53
C PRO A 198 -8.38 -15.96 -11.80
N GLU A 199 -7.27 -16.68 -12.00
CA GLU A 199 -7.23 -17.76 -13.01
C GLU A 199 -8.13 -18.92 -12.57
N SER A 200 -8.66 -19.68 -13.53
CA SER A 200 -9.65 -20.74 -13.26
C SER A 200 -9.12 -21.82 -12.30
N ASP A 201 -7.81 -22.09 -12.32
CA ASP A 201 -7.14 -23.08 -11.48
C ASP A 201 -6.82 -22.59 -10.05
N PHE A 202 -7.20 -21.36 -9.68
CA PHE A 202 -6.83 -20.74 -8.41
C PHE A 202 -7.19 -21.59 -7.19
N LEU A 203 -8.42 -22.14 -7.13
CA LEU A 203 -8.87 -22.96 -6.01
C LEU A 203 -8.12 -24.30 -5.95
N LEU A 204 -7.93 -24.95 -7.10
CA LEU A 204 -7.17 -26.19 -7.23
C LEU A 204 -5.73 -26.05 -6.73
N ARG A 205 -5.13 -24.86 -6.86
CA ARG A 205 -3.74 -24.62 -6.45
C ARG A 205 -3.60 -24.11 -5.01
N THR A 206 -4.67 -23.60 -4.40
CA THR A 206 -4.63 -23.00 -3.07
C THR A 206 -5.23 -23.89 -1.98
N ILE A 207 -6.38 -24.53 -2.25
CA ILE A 207 -7.12 -25.31 -1.25
C ILE A 207 -6.38 -26.57 -0.78
N PRO A 208 -5.64 -27.33 -1.61
CA PRO A 208 -4.89 -28.49 -1.15
C PRO A 208 -3.94 -28.20 0.01
N PHE A 209 -3.33 -27.02 0.06
CA PHE A 209 -2.50 -26.63 1.19
C PHE A 209 -3.29 -26.51 2.49
N LEU A 210 -4.53 -26.01 2.42
CA LEU A 210 -5.39 -25.90 3.59
C LEU A 210 -5.89 -27.28 4.04
N VAL A 211 -6.35 -28.13 3.12
CA VAL A 211 -6.86 -29.46 3.47
C VAL A 211 -5.79 -30.32 4.13
N ASN A 212 -4.59 -30.37 3.56
CA ASN A 212 -3.54 -31.27 4.02
C ASN A 212 -2.71 -30.74 5.21
N ASN A 213 -2.92 -29.49 5.63
CA ASN A 213 -2.19 -28.85 6.72
C ASN A 213 -3.16 -28.12 7.66
N PRO A 214 -3.67 -28.81 8.71
CA PRO A 214 -4.72 -28.30 9.59
C PRO A 214 -4.39 -27.00 10.29
N GLU A 215 -3.11 -26.67 10.49
CA GLU A 215 -2.69 -25.45 11.19
C GLU A 215 -2.64 -24.20 10.29
N ILE A 216 -2.76 -24.35 8.97
CA ILE A 216 -2.83 -23.22 8.04
C ILE A 216 -4.24 -22.62 8.12
N GLY A 217 -4.29 -21.32 8.44
CA GLY A 217 -5.52 -20.55 8.49
C GLY A 217 -5.75 -19.68 7.25
N LEU A 218 -4.69 -19.31 6.54
CA LEU A 218 -4.73 -18.43 5.37
C LEU A 218 -3.70 -18.88 4.33
N VAL A 219 -4.15 -18.97 3.07
CA VAL A 219 -3.30 -19.02 1.89
C VAL A 219 -3.49 -17.74 1.08
N GLN A 220 -2.42 -17.02 0.77
CA GLN A 220 -2.44 -15.77 0.01
C GLN A 220 -1.67 -15.93 -1.30
N ALA A 221 -2.30 -15.54 -2.42
CA ALA A 221 -1.65 -15.45 -3.72
C ALA A 221 -1.08 -14.04 -3.97
N ARG A 222 -0.18 -13.95 -4.94
CA ARG A 222 0.46 -12.70 -5.36
C ARG A 222 -0.45 -11.88 -6.28
N TRP A 223 -0.32 -10.56 -6.21
CA TRP A 223 -1.01 -9.65 -7.13
C TRP A 223 -0.22 -9.46 -8.42
N ASN A 224 -0.93 -9.35 -9.54
CA ASN A 224 -0.36 -9.06 -10.85
C ASN A 224 -1.08 -7.88 -11.50
N PHE A 225 -0.33 -6.83 -11.81
CA PHE A 225 -0.90 -5.54 -12.22
C PHE A 225 -1.02 -5.43 -13.74
N VAL A 226 -2.25 -5.37 -14.26
CA VAL A 226 -2.51 -5.37 -15.71
C VAL A 226 -2.21 -4.02 -16.38
N ASN A 227 -2.29 -2.93 -15.63
CA ASN A 227 -2.05 -1.54 -16.08
C ASN A 227 -0.71 -0.95 -15.60
N ALA A 228 0.26 -1.78 -15.22
CA ALA A 228 1.59 -1.32 -14.79
C ALA A 228 2.36 -0.54 -15.88
N ASP A 229 1.92 -0.65 -17.13
CA ASP A 229 2.56 -0.03 -18.30
C ASP A 229 1.73 1.16 -18.84
N GLU A 230 0.66 1.55 -18.15
CA GLU A 230 -0.22 2.65 -18.53
C GLU A 230 0.47 4.02 -18.43
N CYS A 231 1.24 4.26 -17.36
CA CYS A 231 2.05 5.46 -17.19
C CYS A 231 3.23 5.21 -16.24
N TRP A 232 4.14 6.18 -16.15
CA TRP A 232 5.30 6.06 -15.24
C TRP A 232 4.88 5.92 -13.77
N MET A 233 3.75 6.53 -13.37
CA MET A 233 3.23 6.40 -12.01
C MET A 233 2.80 4.97 -11.72
N THR A 234 2.04 4.31 -12.60
CA THR A 234 1.64 2.91 -12.38
C THR A 234 2.85 1.97 -12.44
N ARG A 235 3.86 2.28 -13.26
CA ARG A 235 5.12 1.51 -13.25
C ARG A 235 5.88 1.63 -11.93
N MET A 236 6.01 2.84 -11.40
CA MET A 236 6.67 3.10 -10.11
C MET A 236 5.89 2.49 -8.93
N GLN A 237 4.55 2.47 -8.98
CA GLN A 237 3.72 1.76 -8.01
C GLN A 237 4.00 0.25 -8.02
N GLN A 238 4.10 -0.36 -9.21
CA GLN A 238 4.48 -1.76 -9.33
C GLN A 238 5.85 -2.03 -8.70
N MET A 239 6.85 -1.16 -8.92
CA MET A 239 8.18 -1.33 -8.31
C MET A 239 8.11 -1.45 -6.78
N SER A 240 7.30 -0.60 -6.14
CA SER A 240 7.10 -0.62 -4.68
C SER A 240 6.35 -1.86 -4.20
N LEU A 241 5.30 -2.27 -4.92
CA LEU A 241 4.48 -3.43 -4.55
C LEU A 241 5.16 -4.77 -4.83
N ASP A 242 5.97 -4.88 -5.88
CA ASP A 242 6.70 -6.10 -6.21
C ASP A 242 7.69 -6.47 -5.11
N TYR A 243 8.35 -5.49 -4.47
CA TYR A 243 9.17 -5.78 -3.28
C TYR A 243 8.33 -6.33 -2.12
N HIS A 244 7.17 -5.72 -1.86
CA HIS A 244 6.26 -6.17 -0.81
C HIS A 244 5.86 -7.64 -1.01
N PHE A 245 5.42 -8.01 -2.21
CA PHE A 245 4.97 -9.38 -2.49
C PHE A 245 6.11 -10.39 -2.63
N LYS A 246 7.15 -10.08 -3.41
CA LYS A 246 8.21 -11.04 -3.73
C LYS A 246 9.25 -11.21 -2.62
N VAL A 247 9.27 -10.31 -1.64
CA VAL A 247 10.23 -10.35 -0.54
C VAL A 247 9.52 -10.32 0.80
N GLU A 248 8.76 -9.27 1.14
CA GLU A 248 8.23 -9.12 2.51
C GLU A 248 7.24 -10.20 2.89
N GLN A 249 6.29 -10.55 2.01
CA GLN A 249 5.30 -11.61 2.29
C GLN A 249 5.93 -12.99 2.31
N GLU A 250 6.85 -13.27 1.38
CA GLU A 250 7.54 -14.55 1.30
C GLU A 250 8.42 -14.78 2.55
N VAL A 251 9.19 -13.79 2.98
CA VAL A 251 9.98 -13.83 4.22
C VAL A 251 9.07 -13.97 5.46
N GLY A 252 7.95 -13.25 5.50
CA GLY A 252 6.98 -13.36 6.58
C GLY A 252 6.37 -14.75 6.69
N SER A 253 5.99 -15.34 5.56
CA SER A 253 5.44 -16.69 5.48
C SER A 253 6.49 -17.75 5.87
N SER A 254 7.69 -17.69 5.29
CA SER A 254 8.71 -18.73 5.49
C SER A 254 9.31 -18.76 6.90
N THR A 255 9.45 -17.60 7.54
CA THR A 255 10.19 -17.50 8.80
C THR A 255 9.29 -17.39 10.01
N TYR A 256 8.14 -16.72 9.86
CA TYR A 256 7.26 -16.41 10.97
C TYR A 256 5.87 -17.02 10.82
N ALA A 257 5.57 -17.68 9.68
CA ALA A 257 4.24 -18.12 9.32
C ALA A 257 3.19 -16.99 9.47
N PHE A 258 3.59 -15.74 9.15
CA PHE A 258 2.72 -14.56 9.24
C PHE A 258 3.16 -13.44 8.32
N PHE A 259 2.16 -12.84 7.70
CA PHE A 259 2.19 -11.59 6.98
C PHE A 259 0.78 -10.97 7.12
N GLY A 260 0.64 -9.68 6.81
CA GLY A 260 -0.69 -9.06 6.79
C GLY A 260 -1.49 -9.59 5.59
N PHE A 261 -2.73 -10.03 5.81
CA PHE A 261 -3.65 -10.33 4.72
C PHE A 261 -3.90 -9.07 3.89
N ASN A 262 -3.88 -9.18 2.56
CA ASN A 262 -3.98 -8.03 1.67
C ASN A 262 -5.43 -7.62 1.37
N GLY A 263 -6.40 -8.28 2.01
CA GLY A 263 -7.83 -8.01 1.84
C GLY A 263 -8.47 -8.72 0.65
N THR A 264 -7.70 -9.40 -0.21
CA THR A 264 -8.14 -10.05 -1.44
C THR A 264 -7.11 -11.07 -1.93
N ALA A 265 -7.47 -11.89 -2.92
CA ALA A 265 -6.64 -12.93 -3.51
C ALA A 265 -6.10 -13.95 -2.49
N GLY A 266 -6.91 -14.27 -1.47
CA GLY A 266 -6.56 -15.26 -0.47
C GLY A 266 -7.74 -16.11 -0.04
N VAL A 267 -7.42 -17.31 0.45
CA VAL A 267 -8.37 -18.31 0.93
C VAL A 267 -8.17 -18.49 2.43
N TRP A 268 -9.22 -18.23 3.18
CA TRP A 268 -9.29 -18.43 4.61
C TRP A 268 -9.96 -19.75 4.94
N ARG A 269 -9.43 -20.45 5.95
CA ARG A 269 -10.19 -21.46 6.68
C ARG A 269 -11.25 -20.76 7.52
N ILE A 270 -12.53 -21.13 7.35
CA ILE A 270 -13.64 -20.46 8.04
C ILE A 270 -13.54 -20.63 9.56
N SER A 271 -13.07 -21.79 10.05
CA SER A 271 -12.85 -21.99 11.49
C SER A 271 -11.79 -21.05 12.06
N ALA A 272 -10.71 -20.76 11.33
CA ALA A 272 -9.69 -19.79 11.73
C ALA A 272 -10.25 -18.36 11.78
N LEU A 273 -11.05 -18.00 10.77
CA LEU A 273 -11.75 -16.71 10.72
C LEU A 273 -12.71 -16.56 11.91
N ASN A 274 -13.47 -17.60 12.24
CA ASN A 274 -14.41 -17.61 13.35
C ASN A 274 -13.71 -17.55 14.71
N GLU A 275 -12.63 -18.31 14.93
CA GLU A 275 -11.86 -18.27 16.18
C GLU A 275 -11.20 -16.91 16.41
N ALA A 276 -10.80 -16.23 15.34
CA ALA A 276 -10.31 -14.86 15.40
C ALA A 276 -11.40 -13.84 15.77
N GLY A 277 -12.69 -14.21 15.69
CA GLY A 277 -13.83 -13.34 15.94
C GLY A 277 -14.36 -12.62 14.68
N GLY A 278 -14.06 -13.15 13.49
CA GLY A 278 -14.57 -12.67 12.21
C GLY A 278 -14.06 -11.29 11.78
N TRP A 279 -14.78 -10.68 10.84
CA TRP A 279 -14.51 -9.32 10.35
C TRP A 279 -14.88 -8.26 11.39
N LYS A 280 -13.95 -7.33 11.63
CA LYS A 280 -14.16 -6.18 12.53
C LYS A 280 -13.91 -4.88 11.76
N ASP A 281 -14.82 -3.93 11.90
CA ASP A 281 -14.84 -2.63 11.24
C ASP A 281 -14.21 -1.50 12.08
N ARG A 282 -13.49 -1.84 13.15
CA ARG A 282 -12.86 -0.88 14.06
C ARG A 282 -11.72 -0.07 13.46
N THR A 283 -11.24 -0.45 12.28
CA THR A 283 -10.18 0.22 11.50
C THR A 283 -10.49 0.09 10.00
N THR A 284 -9.86 0.93 9.17
CA THR A 284 -9.93 0.88 7.69
C THR A 284 -9.08 -0.22 7.05
N VAL A 285 -8.55 -1.13 7.89
CA VAL A 285 -7.68 -2.26 7.54
C VAL A 285 -8.18 -3.51 8.27
N GLU A 286 -9.43 -3.88 7.99
CA GLU A 286 -10.11 -5.04 8.56
C GLU A 286 -9.38 -6.35 8.27
N ASP A 287 -8.69 -6.39 7.14
CA ASP A 287 -7.88 -7.49 6.63
C ASP A 287 -6.66 -7.76 7.51
N MET A 288 -5.88 -6.72 7.78
CA MET A 288 -4.72 -6.77 8.66
C MET A 288 -5.14 -7.03 10.10
N ASP A 289 -6.26 -6.47 10.55
CA ASP A 289 -6.83 -6.72 11.87
C ASP A 289 -7.17 -8.20 12.06
N LEU A 290 -7.84 -8.83 11.09
CA LEU A 290 -8.13 -10.26 11.09
C LEU A 290 -6.85 -11.09 11.07
N ALA A 291 -5.89 -10.74 10.20
CA ALA A 291 -4.61 -11.43 10.11
C ALA A 291 -3.86 -11.44 11.45
N VAL A 292 -3.75 -10.29 12.12
CA VAL A 292 -3.09 -10.21 13.43
C VAL A 292 -3.83 -11.08 14.44
N ARG A 293 -5.17 -10.94 14.56
CA ARG A 293 -5.96 -11.72 15.52
C ARG A 293 -5.86 -13.23 15.29
N ALA A 294 -5.98 -13.70 14.05
CA ALA A 294 -5.84 -15.12 13.73
C ALA A 294 -4.41 -15.61 14.04
N SER A 295 -3.37 -14.82 13.76
CA SER A 295 -2.00 -15.19 14.13
C SER A 295 -1.79 -15.29 15.65
N LEU A 296 -2.45 -14.43 16.43
CA LEU A 296 -2.44 -14.46 17.89
C LEU A 296 -3.21 -15.65 18.49
N LYS A 297 -4.02 -16.34 17.67
CA LYS A 297 -4.65 -17.62 18.01
C LYS A 297 -3.77 -18.84 17.64
N GLY A 298 -2.66 -18.63 16.96
CA GLY A 298 -1.69 -19.68 16.58
C GLY A 298 -1.79 -20.14 15.13
N TRP A 299 -2.71 -19.59 14.33
CA TRP A 299 -2.85 -19.95 12.92
C TRP A 299 -1.63 -19.54 12.09
N LYS A 300 -1.20 -20.42 11.17
CA LYS A 300 -0.10 -20.19 10.24
C LYS A 300 -0.61 -19.65 8.91
N PHE A 301 0.14 -18.73 8.30
CA PHE A 301 -0.18 -18.17 6.98
C PHE A 301 0.85 -18.58 5.93
N LEU A 302 0.34 -18.99 4.78
CA LEU A 302 1.12 -19.41 3.63
C LEU A 302 1.01 -18.40 2.48
N PHE A 303 2.14 -17.95 1.95
CA PHE A 303 2.18 -17.09 0.77
C PHE A 303 2.66 -17.89 -0.44
N LEU A 304 1.93 -17.82 -1.55
CA LEU A 304 2.21 -18.52 -2.80
C LEU A 304 2.60 -17.51 -3.89
N SER A 305 3.91 -17.31 -4.08
CA SER A 305 4.44 -16.31 -5.01
C SER A 305 4.27 -16.67 -6.50
N ASN A 306 4.06 -17.97 -6.79
CA ASN A 306 3.84 -18.54 -8.12
C ASN A 306 2.37 -18.48 -8.60
N ILE A 307 1.41 -18.25 -7.69
CA ILE A 307 0.00 -18.03 -8.03
C ILE A 307 -0.22 -16.52 -8.12
N GLN A 308 -0.77 -16.07 -9.23
CA GLN A 308 -0.94 -14.65 -9.52
C GLN A 308 -2.41 -14.37 -9.81
N VAL A 309 -2.94 -13.32 -9.21
CA VAL A 309 -4.29 -12.83 -9.48
C VAL A 309 -4.19 -11.45 -10.10
N LYS A 310 -4.81 -11.27 -11.27
CA LYS A 310 -4.77 -10.01 -12.02
C LYS A 310 -5.59 -8.94 -11.32
N ASN A 311 -5.09 -7.71 -11.28
CA ASN A 311 -5.78 -6.56 -10.70
C ASN A 311 -5.27 -5.22 -11.29
N GLU A 312 -5.93 -4.11 -10.93
CA GLU A 312 -5.60 -2.76 -11.39
C GLU A 312 -4.94 -1.88 -10.32
N LEU A 313 -3.91 -1.14 -10.74
CA LEU A 313 -3.32 -0.05 -9.97
C LEU A 313 -4.14 1.24 -10.17
N PRO A 314 -4.21 2.11 -9.15
CA PRO A 314 -4.77 3.45 -9.33
C PRO A 314 -4.02 4.23 -10.40
N SER A 315 -4.73 4.57 -11.48
CA SER A 315 -4.15 5.29 -12.63
C SER A 315 -4.08 6.81 -12.41
N THR A 316 -4.96 7.37 -11.58
CA THR A 316 -4.97 8.82 -11.27
C THR A 316 -4.26 9.13 -9.95
N LEU A 317 -3.56 10.27 -9.88
CA LEU A 317 -2.86 10.69 -8.66
C LEU A 317 -3.82 10.87 -7.48
N LYS A 318 -5.04 11.36 -7.73
CA LYS A 318 -6.09 11.53 -6.71
C LYS A 318 -6.44 10.18 -6.06
N ALA A 319 -6.76 9.16 -6.87
CA ALA A 319 -7.08 7.82 -6.37
C ALA A 319 -5.90 7.21 -5.62
N TYR A 320 -4.68 7.34 -6.16
CA TYR A 320 -3.47 6.84 -5.51
C TYR A 320 -3.24 7.47 -4.13
N ARG A 321 -3.42 8.79 -3.98
CA ARG A 321 -3.26 9.49 -2.69
C ARG A 321 -4.22 8.99 -1.62
N TYR A 322 -5.49 8.76 -1.97
CA TYR A 322 -6.47 8.22 -1.02
C TYR A 322 -6.10 6.81 -0.58
N GLN A 323 -5.65 5.98 -1.52
CA GLN A 323 -5.17 4.63 -1.22
C GLN A 323 -3.97 4.68 -0.27
N GLN A 324 -2.94 5.48 -0.57
CA GLN A 324 -1.75 5.60 0.27
C GLN A 324 -2.08 6.15 1.67
N HIS A 325 -3.00 7.11 1.76
CA HIS A 325 -3.45 7.63 3.05
C HIS A 325 -4.07 6.52 3.92
N ARG A 326 -4.99 5.72 3.35
CA ARG A 326 -5.62 4.60 4.06
C ARG A 326 -4.59 3.54 4.47
N TRP A 327 -3.70 3.17 3.56
CA TRP A 327 -2.68 2.14 3.79
C TRP A 327 -1.60 2.53 4.79
N SER A 328 -1.43 3.82 5.09
CA SER A 328 -0.54 4.28 6.16
C SER A 328 -1.28 4.60 7.46
N CYS A 329 -2.48 5.18 7.37
CA CYS A 329 -3.29 5.53 8.55
C CYS A 329 -3.87 4.30 9.26
N GLY A 330 -4.42 3.34 8.49
CA GLY A 330 -5.05 2.14 9.03
C GLY A 330 -4.10 1.31 9.90
N PRO A 331 -2.92 0.89 9.38
CA PRO A 331 -1.98 0.09 10.16
C PRO A 331 -1.43 0.80 11.40
N ALA A 332 -1.22 2.12 11.32
CA ALA A 332 -0.76 2.92 12.47
C ALA A 332 -1.81 2.97 13.60
N ASN A 333 -3.08 3.16 13.26
CA ASN A 333 -4.18 3.09 14.22
C ASN A 333 -4.36 1.67 14.77
N LEU A 334 -4.24 0.65 13.90
CA LEU A 334 -4.32 -0.74 14.32
C LEU A 334 -3.22 -1.09 15.31
N PHE A 335 -1.98 -0.66 15.06
CA PHE A 335 -0.86 -0.86 15.97
C PHE A 335 -1.16 -0.30 17.36
N ARG A 336 -1.63 0.95 17.44
CA ARG A 336 -2.03 1.59 18.70
C ARG A 336 -3.09 0.77 19.45
N LYS A 337 -4.08 0.20 18.74
CA LYS A 337 -5.16 -0.58 19.34
C LYS A 337 -4.72 -1.99 19.76
N MET A 338 -3.78 -2.59 19.05
CA MET A 338 -3.41 -4.00 19.19
C MET A 338 -2.11 -4.24 19.97
N VAL A 339 -1.25 -3.24 20.17
CA VAL A 339 0.09 -3.45 20.74
C VAL A 339 0.04 -4.14 22.11
N MET A 340 -0.88 -3.72 22.99
CA MET A 340 -1.03 -4.37 24.30
C MET A 340 -1.52 -5.80 24.17
N GLU A 341 -2.55 -6.04 23.34
CA GLU A 341 -3.09 -7.38 23.09
C GLU A 341 -2.02 -8.34 22.52
N ILE A 342 -1.14 -7.85 21.65
CA ILE A 342 -0.02 -8.63 21.10
C ILE A 342 1.00 -8.97 22.20
N MET A 343 1.37 -8.00 23.02
CA MET A 343 2.41 -8.18 24.06
C MET A 343 1.95 -9.12 25.18
N THR A 344 0.69 -9.03 25.61
CA THR A 344 0.12 -9.84 26.70
C THR A 344 -0.37 -11.22 26.25
N ASN A 345 -0.35 -11.53 24.95
CA ASN A 345 -0.86 -12.82 24.44
C ASN A 345 0.07 -13.99 24.83
N ASN A 346 -0.41 -15.00 25.55
CA ASN A 346 0.43 -16.13 25.98
C ASN A 346 0.42 -17.33 25.01
N ARG A 347 -0.33 -17.27 23.90
CA ARG A 347 -0.44 -18.36 22.92
C ARG A 347 0.68 -18.35 21.88
N VAL A 348 1.27 -17.18 21.62
CA VAL A 348 2.36 -17.03 20.63
C VAL A 348 3.71 -16.81 21.29
N SER A 349 4.77 -17.27 20.62
CA SER A 349 6.14 -17.14 21.10
C SER A 349 6.59 -15.68 21.21
N LEU A 350 7.55 -15.40 22.11
CA LEU A 350 8.14 -14.07 22.26
C LEU A 350 8.72 -13.55 20.94
N TRP A 351 9.39 -14.41 20.16
CA TRP A 351 9.92 -14.06 18.85
C TRP A 351 8.86 -13.58 17.86
N LYS A 352 7.69 -14.24 17.84
CA LYS A 352 6.57 -13.82 17.01
C LYS A 352 6.04 -12.46 17.46
N LYS A 353 5.94 -12.20 18.76
CA LYS A 353 5.53 -10.88 19.29
C LYS A 353 6.50 -9.78 18.89
N ILE A 354 7.80 -10.02 19.07
CA ILE A 354 8.85 -9.07 18.68
C ILE A 354 8.75 -8.79 17.18
N TYR A 355 8.62 -9.82 16.34
CA TYR A 355 8.45 -9.64 14.90
C TYR A 355 7.21 -8.80 14.56
N VAL A 356 6.05 -9.10 15.15
CA VAL A 356 4.80 -8.38 14.83
C VAL A 356 4.89 -6.91 15.30
N VAL A 357 5.36 -6.66 16.52
CA VAL A 357 5.45 -5.30 17.08
C VAL A 357 6.56 -4.48 16.42
N TYR A 358 7.79 -5.00 16.42
CA TYR A 358 8.96 -4.30 15.94
C TYR A 358 9.03 -4.29 14.42
N SER A 359 9.20 -5.45 13.78
CA SER A 359 9.44 -5.51 12.32
C SER A 359 8.19 -5.13 11.52
N PHE A 360 7.06 -5.79 11.78
CA PHE A 360 5.85 -5.66 10.97
C PHE A 360 5.15 -4.31 11.18
N PHE A 361 4.88 -3.87 12.41
CA PHE A 361 4.23 -2.59 12.66
C PHE A 361 5.21 -1.42 12.75
N PHE A 362 6.14 -1.44 13.70
CA PHE A 362 6.97 -0.27 13.99
C PHE A 362 7.89 0.08 12.83
N VAL A 363 8.75 -0.83 12.38
CA VAL A 363 9.71 -0.53 11.32
C VAL A 363 9.01 -0.32 9.97
N ARG A 364 8.17 -1.26 9.53
CA ARG A 364 7.61 -1.24 8.16
C ARG A 364 6.44 -0.27 7.97
N LYS A 365 5.57 -0.09 8.97
CA LYS A 365 4.34 0.72 8.82
C LYS A 365 4.43 2.11 9.46
N ILE A 366 5.41 2.35 10.33
CA ILE A 366 5.60 3.65 11.00
C ILE A 366 6.94 4.27 10.60
N THR A 367 8.05 3.63 10.97
CA THR A 367 9.41 4.16 10.77
C THR A 367 9.71 4.42 9.31
N ALA A 368 9.41 3.46 8.42
CA ALA A 368 9.67 3.62 6.99
C ALA A 368 8.94 4.82 6.37
N HIS A 369 7.69 5.05 6.76
CA HIS A 369 6.91 6.18 6.25
C HIS A 369 7.44 7.51 6.76
N ILE A 370 7.59 7.63 8.09
CA ILE A 370 8.05 8.86 8.75
C ILE A 370 9.47 9.22 8.31
N ASN A 371 10.41 8.28 8.39
CA ASN A 371 11.82 8.54 8.11
C ASN A 371 12.05 8.96 6.65
N THR A 372 11.37 8.32 5.70
CA THR A 372 11.54 8.66 4.27
C THR A 372 11.19 10.13 4.00
N PHE A 373 10.07 10.63 4.56
CA PHE A 373 9.71 12.03 4.39
C PHE A 373 10.56 12.96 5.27
N VAL A 374 10.64 12.69 6.56
CA VAL A 374 11.31 13.59 7.53
C VAL A 374 12.79 13.70 7.23
N PHE A 375 13.48 12.59 6.94
CA PHE A 375 14.92 12.64 6.71
C PHE A 375 15.26 13.30 5.37
N TYR A 376 14.70 12.81 4.26
CA TYR A 376 15.09 13.24 2.92
C TYR A 376 14.43 14.55 2.47
N CYS A 377 13.24 14.89 2.98
CA CYS A 377 12.51 16.09 2.54
C CYS A 377 12.55 17.24 3.55
N LEU A 378 12.88 16.99 4.82
CA LEU A 378 12.95 18.04 5.85
C LEU A 378 14.36 18.18 6.42
N VAL A 379 14.86 17.18 7.16
CA VAL A 379 16.10 17.25 7.95
C VAL A 379 17.33 17.46 7.08
N LEU A 380 17.50 16.67 6.00
CA LEU A 380 18.63 16.82 5.09
C LEU A 380 18.64 18.22 4.41
N PRO A 381 17.54 18.69 3.79
CA PRO A 381 17.46 20.06 3.27
C PRO A 381 17.67 21.15 4.33
N THR A 382 17.16 21.00 5.55
CA THR A 382 17.39 21.99 6.63
C THR A 382 18.86 22.03 7.05
N SER A 383 19.54 20.88 7.06
CA SER A 383 20.95 20.79 7.48
C SER A 383 21.89 21.60 6.60
N VAL A 384 21.53 21.84 5.33
CA VAL A 384 22.25 22.75 4.44
C VAL A 384 22.29 24.17 5.00
N LEU A 385 21.19 24.63 5.62
CA LEU A 385 21.06 25.99 6.16
C LEU A 385 21.82 26.15 7.49
N VAL A 386 22.28 25.05 8.09
CA VAL A 386 22.89 24.99 9.43
C VAL A 386 24.24 24.26 9.34
N PRO A 387 25.32 24.96 8.94
CA PRO A 387 26.62 24.34 8.67
C PRO A 387 27.25 23.64 9.88
N GLU A 388 26.78 23.91 11.09
CA GLU A 388 27.23 23.28 12.33
C GLU A 388 26.68 21.86 12.54
N VAL A 389 25.76 21.41 11.68
CA VAL A 389 25.18 20.06 11.70
C VAL A 389 25.80 19.23 10.57
N PHE A 390 26.53 18.20 10.97
CA PHE A 390 27.11 17.24 10.05
C PHE A 390 26.23 15.98 9.96
N ILE A 391 25.92 15.56 8.73
CA ILE A 391 25.28 14.28 8.47
C ILE A 391 26.34 13.36 7.82
N PRO A 392 26.57 12.16 8.34
CA PRO A 392 27.61 11.29 7.83
C PRO A 392 27.23 10.64 6.50
N THR A 393 28.19 10.51 5.59
CA THR A 393 28.01 9.97 4.22
C THR A 393 27.31 8.61 4.18
N TRP A 394 27.55 7.74 5.16
CA TRP A 394 26.90 6.43 5.22
C TRP A 394 25.37 6.53 5.33
N GLY A 395 24.86 7.56 6.01
CA GLY A 395 23.42 7.76 6.19
C GLY A 395 22.75 8.35 4.95
N ILE A 396 23.46 9.19 4.20
CA ILE A 396 22.91 9.93 3.05
C ILE A 396 23.11 9.19 1.73
N VAL A 397 24.17 8.38 1.63
CA VAL A 397 24.54 7.71 0.38
C VAL A 397 24.43 6.20 0.53
N TYR A 398 25.18 5.58 1.45
CA TYR A 398 25.31 4.12 1.47
C TYR A 398 24.02 3.42 1.87
N ILE A 399 23.38 3.82 2.98
CA ILE A 399 22.10 3.23 3.41
C ILE A 399 21.02 3.35 2.33
N PRO A 400 20.66 4.56 1.84
CA PRO A 400 19.61 4.68 0.83
C PRO A 400 19.96 3.95 -0.46
N SER A 401 21.23 3.94 -0.89
CA SER A 401 21.63 3.20 -2.09
C SER A 401 21.42 1.70 -1.92
N ILE A 402 21.86 1.12 -0.80
CA ILE A 402 21.67 -0.30 -0.51
C ILE A 402 20.17 -0.63 -0.42
N VAL A 403 19.40 0.15 0.34
CA VAL A 403 17.93 -0.07 0.48
C VAL A 403 17.23 0.04 -0.88
N THR A 404 17.60 1.01 -1.71
CA THR A 404 17.04 1.22 -3.04
C THR A 404 17.36 0.04 -3.96
N LEU A 405 18.62 -0.41 -3.99
CA LEU A 405 19.04 -1.56 -4.78
C LEU A 405 18.32 -2.84 -4.36
N LEU A 406 18.23 -3.11 -3.05
CA LEU A 406 17.51 -4.28 -2.52
C LEU A 406 16.03 -4.27 -2.89
N ASN A 407 15.40 -3.09 -2.92
CA ASN A 407 14.02 -2.96 -3.38
C ASN A 407 13.90 -3.17 -4.91
N ALA A 408 14.81 -2.55 -5.68
CA ALA A 408 14.78 -2.58 -7.15
C ALA A 408 14.99 -3.98 -7.75
N VAL A 409 15.69 -4.88 -7.03
CA VAL A 409 15.83 -6.31 -7.41
C VAL A 409 14.47 -7.01 -7.57
N GLY A 410 13.42 -6.54 -6.89
CA GLY A 410 12.06 -7.05 -7.06
C GLY A 410 11.49 -6.84 -8.46
N THR A 411 11.95 -5.81 -9.19
CA THR A 411 11.45 -5.42 -10.52
C THR A 411 12.59 -5.05 -11.49
N PRO A 412 13.43 -6.01 -11.92
CA PRO A 412 14.61 -5.72 -12.75
C PRO A 412 14.28 -4.99 -14.06
N ARG A 413 13.12 -5.31 -14.66
CA ARG A 413 12.64 -4.69 -15.90
C ARG A 413 12.47 -3.16 -15.83
N SER A 414 12.40 -2.59 -14.63
CA SER A 414 12.17 -1.15 -14.40
C SER A 414 13.34 -0.48 -13.70
N PHE A 415 14.52 -1.11 -13.68
CA PHE A 415 15.71 -0.56 -13.03
C PHE A 415 16.10 0.82 -13.60
N TYR A 416 15.87 1.07 -14.89
CA TYR A 416 16.10 2.36 -15.53
C TYR A 416 15.28 3.53 -14.93
N LEU A 417 14.22 3.24 -14.15
CA LEU A 417 13.40 4.23 -13.46
C LEU A 417 13.81 4.47 -12.01
N VAL A 418 14.85 3.80 -11.48
CA VAL A 418 15.20 3.84 -10.05
C VAL A 418 15.33 5.26 -9.49
N VAL A 419 15.99 6.18 -10.21
CA VAL A 419 16.15 7.56 -9.74
C VAL A 419 14.80 8.26 -9.63
N PHE A 420 13.94 8.16 -10.67
CA PHE A 420 12.59 8.73 -10.64
C PHE A 420 11.72 8.08 -9.57
N TRP A 421 11.87 6.78 -9.37
CA TRP A 421 11.16 6.01 -8.36
C TRP A 421 11.51 6.49 -6.95
N VAL A 422 12.79 6.75 -6.64
CA VAL A 422 13.19 7.31 -5.33
C VAL A 422 12.57 8.69 -5.11
N LEU A 423 12.62 9.58 -6.11
CA LEU A 423 12.02 10.91 -6.01
C LEU A 423 10.49 10.85 -5.82
N PHE A 424 9.84 9.94 -6.55
CA PHE A 424 8.41 9.67 -6.44
C PHE A 424 8.05 9.15 -5.05
N GLU A 425 8.77 8.14 -4.54
CA GLU A 425 8.57 7.57 -3.21
C GLU A 425 8.74 8.62 -2.10
N ASN A 426 9.76 9.48 -2.20
CA ASN A 426 9.94 10.59 -1.27
C ASN A 426 8.77 11.59 -1.29
N THR A 427 8.22 11.86 -2.47
CA THR A 427 7.07 12.76 -2.61
C THR A 427 5.81 12.13 -2.00
N VAL A 428 5.58 10.84 -2.27
CA VAL A 428 4.45 10.07 -1.72
C VAL A 428 4.59 9.88 -0.21
N ALA A 429 5.81 9.84 0.32
CA ALA A 429 6.09 9.70 1.75
C ALA A 429 5.48 10.84 2.59
N LEU A 430 5.23 12.02 2.00
CA LEU A 430 4.44 13.09 2.64
C LEU A 430 3.05 12.59 3.03
N HIS A 431 2.33 11.96 2.11
CA HIS A 431 0.99 11.43 2.36
C HIS A 431 0.99 10.26 3.32
N ARG A 432 1.99 9.38 3.19
CA ARG A 432 2.16 8.23 4.09
C ARG A 432 2.43 8.71 5.52
N THR A 433 3.37 9.64 5.71
CA THR A 433 3.68 10.25 7.02
C THR A 433 2.47 10.92 7.64
N LYS A 434 1.75 11.75 6.86
CA LYS A 434 0.51 12.38 7.31
C LYS A 434 -0.53 11.34 7.75
N GLY A 435 -0.71 10.28 6.97
CA GLY A 435 -1.58 9.15 7.31
C GLY A 435 -1.16 8.46 8.61
N THR A 436 0.11 8.10 8.73
CA THR A 436 0.68 7.46 9.92
C THR A 436 0.48 8.30 11.18
N ILE A 437 0.76 9.60 11.14
CA ILE A 437 0.58 10.51 12.29
C ILE A 437 -0.90 10.58 12.69
N ILE A 438 -1.80 10.74 11.70
CA ILE A 438 -3.26 10.77 11.93
C ILE A 438 -3.73 9.46 12.59
N GLY A 439 -3.24 8.32 12.10
CA GLY A 439 -3.53 7.00 12.65
C GLY A 439 -3.05 6.81 14.09
N LEU A 440 -1.81 7.22 14.40
CA LEU A 440 -1.25 7.14 15.75
C LEU A 440 -1.98 8.05 16.74
N LEU A 441 -2.38 9.25 16.32
CA LEU A 441 -3.10 10.20 17.17
C LEU A 441 -4.58 9.83 17.37
N GLY A 442 -5.15 9.00 16.49
CA GLY A 442 -6.54 8.55 16.61
C GLY A 442 -7.58 9.64 16.29
N THR A 443 -7.26 10.59 15.39
CA THR A 443 -8.17 11.70 15.05
C THR A 443 -9.41 11.22 14.26
N ARG A 444 -10.47 12.03 14.18
CA ARG A 444 -11.76 11.65 13.52
C ARG A 444 -11.61 11.18 12.05
N ARG A 445 -10.58 11.62 11.33
CA ARG A 445 -10.32 11.23 9.92
C ARG A 445 -9.82 9.79 9.74
N VAL A 446 -9.51 9.09 10.84
CA VAL A 446 -8.94 7.72 10.79
C VAL A 446 -9.90 6.68 10.22
N ASN A 447 -11.22 6.93 10.32
CA ASN A 447 -12.26 6.04 9.81
C ASN A 447 -12.86 6.51 8.48
N GLU A 448 -12.31 7.56 7.86
CA GLU A 448 -12.81 8.07 6.59
C GLU A 448 -12.42 7.11 5.45
N TRP A 449 -13.41 6.42 4.91
CA TRP A 449 -13.23 5.50 3.80
C TRP A 449 -13.71 6.18 2.51
N ILE A 450 -12.75 6.52 1.65
CA ILE A 450 -13.00 7.03 0.30
C ILE A 450 -12.67 5.90 -0.68
N VAL A 451 -13.56 5.69 -1.65
CA VAL A 451 -13.39 4.69 -2.72
C VAL A 451 -12.19 5.07 -3.56
N THR A 452 -11.40 4.07 -3.95
CA THR A 452 -10.36 4.24 -4.94
C THR A 452 -10.95 3.89 -6.30
N GLU A 453 -11.36 4.89 -7.06
CA GLU A 453 -11.93 4.72 -8.40
C GLU A 453 -10.98 3.91 -9.30
N LYS A 454 -11.56 2.95 -10.04
CA LYS A 454 -10.88 2.11 -11.02
C LYS A 454 -11.38 2.46 -12.42
N LEU A 455 -10.55 2.26 -13.43
CA LEU A 455 -10.88 2.66 -14.80
C LEU A 455 -11.34 1.48 -15.66
N GLY A 456 -11.06 0.24 -15.25
CA GLY A 456 -11.37 -0.96 -16.02
C GLY A 456 -10.39 -1.18 -17.17
N ASP A 457 -9.77 -2.36 -17.24
CA ASP A 457 -8.85 -2.78 -18.31
C ASP A 457 -9.58 -3.18 -19.61
N ALA A 458 -10.86 -2.81 -19.75
CA ALA A 458 -11.68 -3.04 -20.94
C ALA A 458 -11.15 -2.35 -22.21
N LEU A 459 -10.09 -1.53 -22.11
CA LEU A 459 -9.44 -0.86 -23.24
C LEU A 459 -8.59 -1.78 -24.12
N LYS A 460 -8.34 -3.04 -23.76
CA LYS A 460 -7.54 -3.98 -24.58
C LYS A 460 -8.32 -5.05 -25.34
N VAL A 461 -9.59 -5.29 -25.03
CA VAL A 461 -10.38 -6.37 -25.69
C VAL A 461 -11.15 -5.88 -26.93
N LYS A 462 -11.21 -4.57 -27.21
CA LYS A 462 -11.71 -4.05 -28.49
C LYS A 462 -10.57 -3.67 -29.43
N GLY A 463 -10.04 -4.68 -30.13
CA GLY A 463 -9.53 -4.46 -31.48
C GLY A 463 -10.72 -4.14 -32.39
N GLY A 464 -11.05 -2.85 -32.52
CA GLY A 464 -12.16 -2.39 -33.35
C GLY A 464 -12.34 -0.87 -33.27
N ASP A 465 -11.86 -0.21 -34.31
CA ASP A 465 -12.00 1.20 -34.68
C ASP A 465 -11.38 2.30 -33.80
N GLY A 466 -10.33 2.89 -34.36
CA GLY A 466 -9.66 4.08 -33.86
C GLY A 466 -10.59 5.28 -33.77
N LYS A 467 -10.96 5.63 -32.54
CA LYS A 467 -11.14 7.03 -32.15
C LYS A 467 -10.22 7.29 -30.96
N GLY A 468 -9.08 7.91 -31.25
CA GLY A 468 -8.15 8.35 -30.22
C GLY A 468 -8.87 9.21 -29.18
N LEU A 469 -8.70 8.87 -27.90
CA LEU A 469 -9.17 9.71 -26.80
C LEU A 469 -8.63 11.13 -27.00
N LYS A 470 -9.54 12.09 -27.19
CA LYS A 470 -9.20 13.51 -27.21
C LYS A 470 -8.59 13.87 -25.84
N LYS A 471 -7.32 14.25 -25.83
CA LYS A 471 -6.67 14.87 -24.66
C LYS A 471 -7.48 16.12 -24.29
N SER A 472 -8.13 16.13 -23.14
CA SER A 472 -8.75 17.32 -22.58
C SER A 472 -7.69 18.41 -22.38
N GLN A 473 -8.01 19.65 -22.77
CA GLN A 473 -7.16 20.80 -22.46
C GLN A 473 -7.11 21.01 -20.94
N PHE A 474 -5.89 21.11 -20.44
CA PHE A 474 -5.55 21.29 -19.04
C PHE A 474 -5.87 22.74 -18.62
N ARG A 475 -6.72 22.94 -17.60
CA ARG A 475 -6.86 24.23 -16.91
C ARG A 475 -5.95 24.23 -15.69
N ILE A 476 -4.84 24.99 -15.77
CA ILE A 476 -3.78 25.09 -14.75
C ILE A 476 -4.31 25.48 -13.36
N GLY A 477 -5.48 26.15 -13.29
CA GLY A 477 -6.05 26.65 -12.03
C GLY A 477 -6.82 25.63 -11.18
N ASP A 478 -7.27 24.50 -11.73
CA ASP A 478 -8.32 23.71 -11.06
C ASP A 478 -7.80 22.63 -10.09
N ARG A 479 -6.49 22.34 -10.03
CA ARG A 479 -5.92 21.32 -9.12
C ARG A 479 -4.47 21.60 -8.70
N ILE A 480 -4.25 22.68 -7.93
CA ILE A 480 -2.95 22.90 -7.26
C ILE A 480 -2.98 22.24 -5.88
N TYR A 481 -2.06 21.29 -5.65
CA TYR A 481 -1.89 20.66 -4.35
C TYR A 481 -0.92 21.46 -3.48
N MET A 482 -1.50 22.24 -2.56
CA MET A 482 -0.77 23.25 -1.79
C MET A 482 0.34 22.69 -0.89
N LEU A 483 0.17 21.51 -0.29
CA LEU A 483 1.20 20.95 0.60
C LEU A 483 2.47 20.59 -0.19
N GLU A 484 2.29 19.97 -1.35
CA GLU A 484 3.35 19.58 -2.26
C GLU A 484 4.02 20.81 -2.86
N LEU A 485 3.25 21.86 -3.19
CA LEU A 485 3.78 23.14 -3.65
C LEU A 485 4.68 23.78 -2.58
N LEU A 486 4.20 23.86 -1.33
CA LEU A 486 4.96 24.45 -0.23
C LEU A 486 6.25 23.68 0.04
N VAL A 487 6.20 22.34 0.07
CA VAL A 487 7.42 21.51 0.24
C VAL A 487 8.34 21.68 -0.97
N GLY A 488 7.82 21.73 -2.19
CA GLY A 488 8.60 21.96 -3.41
C GLY A 488 9.34 23.30 -3.39
N LEU A 489 8.67 24.39 -2.98
CA LEU A 489 9.26 25.72 -2.84
C LEU A 489 10.29 25.78 -1.70
N TYR A 490 10.01 25.13 -0.57
CA TYR A 490 10.96 24.99 0.54
C TYR A 490 12.24 24.28 0.10
N LEU A 491 12.11 23.15 -0.61
CA LEU A 491 13.25 22.43 -1.17
C LEU A 491 14.00 23.25 -2.21
N LEU A 492 13.29 24.02 -3.04
CA LEU A 492 13.92 24.91 -4.02
C LEU A 492 14.81 25.93 -3.32
N PHE A 493 14.30 26.55 -2.26
CA PHE A 493 15.05 27.50 -1.43
C PHE A 493 16.31 26.85 -0.84
N CYS A 494 16.18 25.67 -0.21
CA CYS A 494 17.34 24.97 0.36
C CYS A 494 18.37 24.56 -0.72
N GLY A 495 17.91 24.14 -1.90
CA GLY A 495 18.77 23.78 -3.02
C GLY A 495 19.54 24.97 -3.59
N THR A 496 18.89 26.13 -3.70
CA THR A 496 19.54 27.38 -4.11
C THR A 496 20.54 27.86 -3.08
N TYR A 497 20.21 27.75 -1.80
CA TYR A 497 21.17 28.06 -0.74
C TYR A 497 22.40 27.14 -0.78
N ASP A 498 22.22 25.82 -0.92
CA ASP A 498 23.36 24.88 -1.00
C ASP A 498 24.22 25.13 -2.25
N LEU A 499 23.61 25.50 -3.38
CA LEU A 499 24.36 25.84 -4.59
C LEU A 499 25.25 27.07 -4.39
N MET A 500 24.79 28.07 -3.65
CA MET A 500 25.52 29.33 -3.44
C MET A 500 26.55 29.24 -2.31
N TYR A 501 26.24 28.53 -1.22
CA TYR A 501 27.00 28.57 0.03
C TYR A 501 27.41 27.19 0.55
N GLY A 502 26.88 26.12 -0.04
CA GLY A 502 27.09 24.75 0.40
C GLY A 502 28.47 24.21 0.04
N LYS A 503 28.96 23.28 0.88
CA LYS A 503 30.25 22.60 0.66
C LYS A 503 30.11 21.17 0.14
N ASN A 504 28.94 20.56 0.35
CA ASN A 504 28.72 19.13 0.15
C ASN A 504 27.97 18.79 -1.15
N HIS A 505 27.64 19.79 -1.97
CA HIS A 505 26.98 19.64 -3.27
C HIS A 505 25.66 18.82 -3.23
N PHE A 506 24.92 18.92 -2.13
CA PHE A 506 23.61 18.26 -1.97
C PHE A 506 22.52 18.88 -2.86
N PHE A 507 22.75 20.08 -3.39
CA PHE A 507 21.83 20.81 -4.26
C PHE A 507 21.32 19.96 -5.43
N LEU A 508 22.11 19.05 -6.00
CA LEU A 508 21.68 18.17 -7.09
C LEU A 508 20.47 17.32 -6.67
N PHE A 509 20.58 16.63 -5.53
CA PHE A 509 19.49 15.83 -5.00
C PHE A 509 18.30 16.70 -4.59
N ILE A 510 18.56 17.81 -3.90
CA ILE A 510 17.51 18.70 -3.38
C ILE A 510 16.72 19.35 -4.53
N TYR A 511 17.37 19.77 -5.62
CA TYR A 511 16.68 20.29 -6.80
C TYR A 511 15.85 19.22 -7.50
N LEU A 512 16.38 18.02 -7.69
CA LEU A 512 15.60 16.92 -8.26
C LEU A 512 14.36 16.61 -7.42
N GLN A 513 14.49 16.63 -6.09
CA GLN A 513 13.38 16.46 -5.17
C GLN A 513 12.37 17.62 -5.26
N SER A 514 12.85 18.87 -5.30
CA SER A 514 12.01 20.06 -5.49
C SER A 514 11.19 19.96 -6.79
N ILE A 515 11.84 19.63 -7.90
CA ILE A 515 11.18 19.44 -9.20
C ILE A 515 10.10 18.35 -9.11
N ALA A 516 10.39 17.21 -8.48
CA ALA A 516 9.42 16.14 -8.31
C ALA A 516 8.18 16.59 -7.50
N PHE A 517 8.38 17.34 -6.41
CA PHE A 517 7.29 17.91 -5.62
C PHE A 517 6.47 18.93 -6.42
N LEU A 518 7.11 19.81 -7.19
CA LEU A 518 6.43 20.79 -8.03
C LEU A 518 5.61 20.11 -9.15
N ILE A 519 6.17 19.11 -9.83
CA ILE A 519 5.44 18.31 -10.84
C ILE A 519 4.20 17.66 -10.22
N MET A 520 4.33 17.06 -9.03
CA MET A 520 3.20 16.48 -8.33
C MET A 520 2.18 17.53 -7.87
N ALA A 521 2.65 18.71 -7.43
CA ALA A 521 1.82 19.82 -6.96
C ALA A 521 0.88 20.35 -8.04
N PHE A 522 1.34 20.41 -9.29
CA PHE A 522 0.51 20.79 -10.44
C PHE A 522 -0.30 19.61 -11.02
N GLY A 523 -0.20 18.41 -10.45
CA GLY A 523 -0.99 17.26 -10.88
C GLY A 523 -0.57 16.67 -12.22
N TYR A 524 0.68 16.87 -12.65
CA TYR A 524 1.19 16.35 -13.94
C TYR A 524 1.52 14.85 -13.93
N ILE A 525 0.99 14.08 -12.97
CA ILE A 525 1.33 12.67 -12.74
C ILE A 525 0.05 11.81 -12.78
N GLY A 526 0.14 10.64 -13.41
CA GLY A 526 -0.96 9.71 -13.60
C GLY A 526 -1.73 9.96 -14.89
N THR A 527 -2.81 9.22 -15.10
CA THR A 527 -3.68 9.41 -16.26
C THR A 527 -4.69 10.53 -16.02
N PHE A 528 -4.97 11.26 -17.10
CA PHE A 528 -5.94 12.34 -17.13
C PHE A 528 -7.24 11.80 -17.72
N VAL A 529 -8.20 11.53 -16.84
CA VAL A 529 -9.55 11.16 -17.25
C VAL A 529 -10.32 12.45 -17.57
N PRO A 530 -10.95 12.59 -18.75
CA PRO A 530 -11.85 13.71 -19.00
C PRO A 530 -12.97 13.69 -17.95
N ASN A 531 -13.28 14.83 -17.33
CA ASN A 531 -14.54 14.92 -16.58
C ASN A 531 -15.69 14.70 -17.57
N PRO A 532 -16.67 13.82 -17.25
CA PRO A 532 -17.87 13.67 -18.06
C PRO A 532 -18.68 14.97 -18.13
#